data_AF-A0A4Q6AQ26-F1
#
_entry.id   AF-A0A4Q6AQ26-F1
#
_cell.length_a   1.000
_cell.length_b   1.000
_cell.length_c   1.000
_cell.angle_alpha   90.00
_cell.angle_beta   90.00
_cell.angle_gamma   90.00
#
_symmetry.space_group_name_H-M   'P 1'
#
loop_
_entity.id
_entity.type
_entity.pdbx_description
1 polymer ?
#
loop_
_entity_poly.entity_id
_entity_poly.type
_entity_poly.pdbx_seq_one_letter_code
_entity_poly.pdbx_strand_id
1 'polypeptide(L)'
;MKRLSQTCFLFLFLIVAIFTNAQTPIFNSYPASNNVVFLDFDGHVVEGTSWNTGSAIACDGSGMNATQIVTIFNRIAEDYRPFTMNVTTDSAVYEAAPVDHRVRVVLTTSSAWYGSAGGVAYINSFTWGDNTPCFVFTALLGYNTKNIAEAASHEIGHTLGLRHQSSYDAVCNKTSEYNAGKGAGEIGWAPIMGVGYYQNMTLWNYGANPFGCNAIQDDLSIITGNGNGISYRADDYGNTLNNAAVISFQNNAVAIGGIIEKPNDIDAFRFDVATTSRLKADINPYSIANGNVGSNIDLEVELIDQAQNVLGVYNPEDALNAVIDTLLPAGTYYLRIQGKGNVYAPNYASLGSYSIAAAITPGNTLPVHKLQLRGITENKQHKLDWEIVADEKVVS
;
A
#
# COMPACT_ATOMS: atom_id res chain seq x y z
N MET A 1 -23.31 65.34 2.13
CA MET A 1 -23.36 63.99 2.75
C MET A 1 -23.74 62.87 1.76
N LYS A 2 -23.24 62.88 0.51
CA LYS A 2 -23.57 61.86 -0.52
C LYS A 2 -22.34 61.14 -1.11
N ARG A 3 -21.15 61.34 -0.53
CA ARG A 3 -19.88 60.74 -1.01
C ARG A 3 -19.10 59.99 0.08
N LEU A 4 -19.76 59.61 1.18
CA LEU A 4 -19.15 58.76 2.22
C LEU A 4 -19.75 57.35 2.31
N SER A 5 -20.90 57.08 1.67
CA SER A 5 -21.55 55.77 1.73
C SER A 5 -21.07 54.78 0.65
N GLN A 6 -20.49 55.26 -0.45
CA GLN A 6 -19.98 54.39 -1.52
C GLN A 6 -18.59 53.80 -1.23
N THR A 7 -17.78 54.46 -0.41
CA THR A 7 -16.46 53.96 -0.01
C THR A 7 -16.52 52.92 1.11
N CYS A 8 -17.62 52.87 1.88
CA CYS A 8 -17.81 51.88 2.94
C CYS A 8 -18.33 50.53 2.39
N PHE A 9 -19.07 50.55 1.27
CA PHE A 9 -19.57 49.32 0.62
C PHE A 9 -18.52 48.57 -0.20
N LEU A 10 -17.51 49.26 -0.74
CA LEU A 10 -16.38 48.62 -1.43
C LEU A 10 -15.34 48.02 -0.48
N PHE A 11 -15.26 48.50 0.77
CA PHE A 11 -14.37 47.92 1.78
C PHE A 11 -14.97 46.70 2.48
N LEU A 12 -16.31 46.58 2.53
CA LEU A 12 -16.98 45.41 3.10
C LEU A 12 -16.95 44.18 2.19
N PHE A 13 -16.76 44.37 0.88
CA PHE A 13 -16.59 43.28 -0.09
C PHE A 13 -15.14 42.77 -0.21
N LEU A 14 -14.18 43.43 0.43
CA LEU A 14 -12.75 43.06 0.35
C LEU A 14 -12.21 42.35 1.61
N ILE A 15 -13.06 42.10 2.62
CA ILE A 15 -12.67 41.42 3.88
C ILE A 15 -13.39 40.07 4.07
N VAL A 16 -14.21 39.65 3.12
CA VAL A 16 -14.55 38.22 2.99
C VAL A 16 -13.57 37.63 1.99
N ALA A 17 -12.29 37.53 2.38
CA ALA A 17 -11.45 36.47 1.84
C ALA A 17 -12.11 35.18 2.32
N ILE A 18 -13.03 34.66 1.50
CA ILE A 18 -13.62 33.34 1.71
C ILE A 18 -12.42 32.41 1.76
N PHE A 19 -12.10 31.90 2.95
CA PHE A 19 -11.37 30.65 3.07
C PHE A 19 -12.29 29.60 2.45
N THR A 20 -12.25 29.49 1.13
CA THR A 20 -12.80 28.36 0.42
C THR A 20 -11.87 27.22 0.75
N ASN A 21 -12.16 26.50 1.84
CA ASN A 21 -11.61 25.16 1.98
C ASN A 21 -12.10 24.39 0.76
N ALA A 22 -11.18 23.94 -0.09
CA ALA A 22 -11.52 23.05 -1.18
C ALA A 22 -12.28 21.86 -0.57
N GLN A 23 -13.42 21.51 -1.16
CA GLN A 23 -14.22 20.37 -0.69
C GLN A 23 -13.33 19.12 -0.62
N THR A 24 -13.43 18.37 0.48
CA THR A 24 -12.72 17.09 0.63
C THR A 24 -13.03 16.22 -0.59
N PRO A 25 -12.00 15.78 -1.35
CA PRO A 25 -12.23 14.92 -2.52
C PRO A 25 -12.94 13.63 -2.11
N ILE A 26 -13.89 13.20 -2.93
CA ILE A 26 -14.72 12.02 -2.68
C ILE A 26 -14.06 10.76 -3.25
N PHE A 27 -13.79 9.78 -2.39
CA PHE A 27 -13.16 8.51 -2.74
C PHE A 27 -13.89 7.32 -2.14
N ASN A 28 -13.76 6.16 -2.78
CA ASN A 28 -14.22 4.86 -2.28
C ASN A 28 -13.24 3.78 -2.74
N SER A 29 -12.67 3.01 -1.81
CA SER A 29 -11.70 1.96 -2.13
C SER A 29 -12.35 0.65 -2.57
N TYR A 30 -13.60 0.42 -2.15
CA TYR A 30 -14.40 -0.76 -2.51
C TYR A 30 -15.91 -0.53 -2.32
N PRO A 31 -16.57 0.22 -3.24
CA PRO A 31 -17.97 0.64 -3.09
C PRO A 31 -18.99 -0.48 -2.85
N ALA A 32 -18.66 -1.73 -3.18
CA ALA A 32 -19.54 -2.87 -3.01
C ALA A 32 -19.60 -3.40 -1.55
N SER A 33 -18.69 -2.98 -0.67
CA SER A 33 -18.64 -3.44 0.71
C SER A 33 -19.62 -2.69 1.62
N ASN A 34 -20.30 -3.44 2.48
CA ASN A 34 -21.11 -2.90 3.57
C ASN A 34 -20.30 -2.57 4.83
N ASN A 35 -19.08 -3.09 4.95
CA ASN A 35 -18.14 -2.65 5.99
C ASN A 35 -17.48 -1.35 5.54
N VAL A 36 -17.70 -0.25 6.27
CA VAL A 36 -17.29 1.08 5.84
C VAL A 36 -16.42 1.78 6.88
N VAL A 37 -15.28 2.31 6.43
CA VAL A 37 -14.44 3.22 7.19
C VAL A 37 -14.54 4.60 6.55
N PHE A 38 -15.02 5.58 7.31
CA PHE A 38 -15.10 6.96 6.87
C PHE A 38 -13.93 7.79 7.40
N LEU A 39 -13.14 8.35 6.49
CA LEU A 39 -12.07 9.29 6.80
C LEU A 39 -12.64 10.72 6.80
N ASP A 40 -12.92 11.24 7.99
CA ASP A 40 -13.52 12.56 8.20
C ASP A 40 -12.43 13.63 8.36
N PHE A 41 -12.17 14.39 7.29
CA PHE A 41 -11.16 15.44 7.25
C PHE A 41 -11.70 16.85 7.55
N ASP A 42 -13.03 17.00 7.59
CA ASP A 42 -13.70 18.31 7.59
C ASP A 42 -14.06 18.80 9.01
N GLY A 43 -13.97 17.90 9.99
CA GLY A 43 -14.27 18.18 11.38
C GLY A 43 -15.61 17.58 11.80
N HIS A 44 -15.77 17.35 13.11
CA HIS A 44 -16.93 16.65 13.64
C HIS A 44 -17.23 17.05 15.07
N VAL A 45 -18.50 17.02 15.47
CA VAL A 45 -18.91 17.14 16.86
C VAL A 45 -19.26 15.74 17.36
N VAL A 46 -18.44 15.22 18.26
CA VAL A 46 -18.66 13.91 18.88
C VAL A 46 -19.47 14.12 20.15
N GLU A 47 -20.61 13.44 20.26
CA GLU A 47 -21.50 13.50 21.43
C GLU A 47 -22.21 12.16 21.65
N GLY A 48 -22.50 11.85 22.91
CA GLY A 48 -23.25 10.63 23.26
C GLY A 48 -22.48 9.33 23.01
N THR A 49 -21.15 9.39 22.92
CA THR A 49 -20.29 8.22 22.68
C THR A 49 -19.51 7.83 23.94
N SER A 50 -18.80 6.70 23.88
CA SER A 50 -17.90 6.28 24.97
C SER A 50 -16.80 7.31 25.29
N TRP A 51 -16.46 8.21 24.36
CA TRP A 51 -15.49 9.29 24.59
C TRP A 51 -16.04 10.40 25.49
N ASN A 52 -17.35 10.59 25.51
CA ASN A 52 -17.96 11.71 26.20
C ASN A 52 -19.42 11.47 26.60
N THR A 53 -19.60 11.12 27.87
CA THR A 53 -20.92 11.08 28.52
C THR A 53 -21.36 12.45 29.07
N GLY A 54 -20.57 13.50 28.83
CA GLY A 54 -20.79 14.87 29.30
C GLY A 54 -20.78 15.88 28.15
N SER A 55 -19.83 16.82 28.16
CA SER A 55 -19.72 17.83 27.10
C SER A 55 -19.34 17.23 25.74
N ALA A 56 -19.91 17.76 24.67
CA ALA A 56 -19.53 17.44 23.31
C ALA A 56 -18.03 17.73 23.06
N ILE A 57 -17.38 16.90 22.26
CA ILE A 57 -16.03 17.14 21.76
C ILE A 57 -16.18 17.76 20.37
N ALA A 58 -15.86 19.04 20.25
CA ALA A 58 -15.80 19.72 18.96
C ALA A 58 -14.42 19.51 18.34
N CYS A 59 -14.37 18.82 17.21
CA CYS A 59 -13.17 18.59 16.42
C CYS A 59 -13.15 19.51 15.21
N ASP A 60 -12.07 20.27 15.09
CA ASP A 60 -11.76 21.04 13.89
C ASP A 60 -11.37 20.12 12.73
N GLY A 61 -11.41 20.65 11.51
CA GLY A 61 -10.89 19.93 10.34
C GLY A 61 -9.40 19.58 10.47
N SER A 62 -8.99 18.64 9.64
CA SER A 62 -7.65 18.04 9.64
C SER A 62 -6.50 19.01 9.31
N GLY A 63 -6.79 20.14 8.68
CA GLY A 63 -5.79 21.05 8.12
C GLY A 63 -5.05 20.51 6.89
N MET A 64 -5.51 19.39 6.31
CA MET A 64 -4.93 18.80 5.10
C MET A 64 -5.47 19.48 3.83
N ASN A 65 -4.63 19.60 2.80
CA ASN A 65 -5.08 19.97 1.46
C ASN A 65 -5.48 18.74 0.62
N ALA A 66 -6.13 18.97 -0.53
CA ALA A 66 -6.63 17.89 -1.38
C ALA A 66 -5.56 16.85 -1.80
N THR A 67 -4.34 17.27 -2.13
CA THR A 67 -3.23 16.37 -2.49
C THR A 67 -2.77 15.52 -1.30
N GLN A 68 -2.73 16.12 -0.12
CA GLN A 68 -2.43 15.38 1.12
C GLN A 68 -3.53 14.37 1.43
N ILE A 69 -4.81 14.74 1.28
CA ILE A 69 -5.95 13.84 1.47
C ILE A 69 -5.88 12.65 0.52
N VAL A 70 -5.60 12.87 -0.78
CA VAL A 70 -5.40 11.78 -1.76
C VAL A 70 -4.29 10.84 -1.31
N THR A 71 -3.18 11.40 -0.82
CA THR A 71 -2.02 10.62 -0.36
C THR A 71 -2.36 9.75 0.85
N ILE A 72 -3.05 10.33 1.83
CA ILE A 72 -3.48 9.62 3.05
C ILE A 72 -4.51 8.54 2.70
N PHE A 73 -5.51 8.89 1.88
CA PHE A 73 -6.53 7.96 1.41
C PHE A 73 -5.91 6.74 0.71
N ASN A 74 -5.00 6.95 -0.24
CA ASN A 74 -4.41 5.86 -1.03
C ASN A 74 -3.60 4.89 -0.18
N ARG A 75 -2.88 5.38 0.85
CA ARG A 75 -2.15 4.52 1.80
C ARG A 75 -3.11 3.66 2.62
N ILE A 76 -4.08 4.27 3.29
CA ILE A 76 -5.05 3.56 4.12
C ILE A 76 -5.88 2.59 3.27
N ALA A 77 -6.30 3.01 2.07
CA ALA A 77 -7.03 2.15 1.14
C ALA A 77 -6.22 0.92 0.71
N GLU A 78 -4.89 1.03 0.67
CA GLU A 78 -4.01 -0.09 0.35
C GLU A 78 -3.81 -1.05 1.53
N ASP A 79 -3.70 -0.55 2.76
CA ASP A 79 -3.64 -1.37 3.99
C ASP A 79 -4.87 -2.28 4.14
N TYR A 80 -6.02 -1.79 3.71
CA TYR A 80 -7.29 -2.51 3.76
C TYR A 80 -7.72 -3.12 2.42
N ARG A 81 -6.88 -3.02 1.37
CA ARG A 81 -7.15 -3.59 0.05
C ARG A 81 -7.50 -5.08 0.08
N PRO A 82 -6.86 -5.93 0.90
CA PRO A 82 -7.14 -7.36 0.88
C PRO A 82 -8.54 -7.72 1.41
N PHE A 83 -9.22 -6.81 2.09
CA PHE A 83 -10.46 -7.11 2.82
C PHE A 83 -11.72 -6.56 2.15
N THR A 84 -12.87 -7.15 2.48
CA THR A 84 -14.21 -6.63 2.16
C THR A 84 -14.52 -5.41 3.02
N MET A 85 -13.78 -4.33 2.78
CA MET A 85 -13.90 -3.05 3.47
C MET A 85 -13.82 -1.92 2.46
N ASN A 86 -14.73 -0.95 2.60
CA ASN A 86 -14.70 0.29 1.85
C ASN A 86 -14.12 1.40 2.73
N VAL A 87 -12.91 1.85 2.40
CA VAL A 87 -12.36 3.10 2.93
C VAL A 87 -12.92 4.22 2.05
N THR A 88 -13.53 5.23 2.66
CA THR A 88 -14.20 6.31 1.95
C THR A 88 -13.98 7.67 2.61
N THR A 89 -14.03 8.73 1.81
CA THR A 89 -14.16 10.12 2.27
C THR A 89 -15.57 10.68 2.00
N ASP A 90 -16.51 9.81 1.61
CA ASP A 90 -17.90 10.15 1.34
C ASP A 90 -18.77 9.88 2.57
N SER A 91 -19.26 10.94 3.22
CA SER A 91 -20.15 10.81 4.38
C SER A 91 -21.50 10.20 3.99
N ALA A 92 -21.97 10.32 2.75
CA ALA A 92 -23.22 9.69 2.32
C ALA A 92 -23.09 8.16 2.29
N VAL A 93 -21.91 7.65 1.90
CA VAL A 93 -21.62 6.21 1.92
C VAL A 93 -21.54 5.70 3.35
N TYR A 94 -20.90 6.46 4.25
CA TYR A 94 -20.90 6.15 5.69
C TYR A 94 -22.32 6.09 6.26
N GLU A 95 -23.13 7.11 6.01
CA GLU A 95 -24.48 7.18 6.58
C GLU A 95 -25.43 6.11 6.02
N ALA A 96 -25.18 5.62 4.82
CA ALA A 96 -25.92 4.51 4.20
C ALA A 96 -25.48 3.12 4.70
N ALA A 97 -24.28 2.99 5.26
CA ALA A 97 -23.76 1.72 5.76
C ALA A 97 -24.49 1.27 7.05
N PRO A 98 -24.60 -0.04 7.33
CA PRO A 98 -25.14 -0.54 8.59
C PRO A 98 -24.37 0.05 9.79
N VAL A 99 -25.11 0.47 10.82
CA VAL A 99 -24.54 1.19 11.98
C VAL A 99 -23.51 0.36 12.75
N ASP A 100 -23.63 -0.96 12.72
CA ASP A 100 -22.75 -1.96 13.32
C ASP A 100 -21.68 -2.52 12.35
N HIS A 101 -21.57 -1.95 11.15
CA HIS A 101 -20.53 -2.26 10.16
C HIS A 101 -19.87 -0.99 9.62
N ARG A 102 -19.78 0.04 10.47
CA ARG A 102 -19.17 1.31 10.08
C ARG A 102 -18.41 1.94 11.22
N VAL A 103 -17.31 2.61 10.88
CA VAL A 103 -16.54 3.44 11.81
C VAL A 103 -16.12 4.74 11.15
N ARG A 104 -16.10 5.80 11.95
CA ARG A 104 -15.58 7.10 11.56
C ARG A 104 -14.19 7.31 12.17
N VAL A 105 -13.25 7.68 11.32
CA VAL A 105 -11.93 8.19 11.71
C VAL A 105 -11.99 9.70 11.63
N VAL A 106 -11.99 10.38 12.77
CA VAL A 106 -11.96 11.84 12.83
C VAL A 106 -10.51 12.31 12.74
N LEU A 107 -10.11 12.82 11.57
CA LEU A 107 -8.79 13.39 11.35
C LEU A 107 -8.83 14.87 11.70
N THR A 108 -8.27 15.24 12.85
CA THR A 108 -8.48 16.57 13.44
C THR A 108 -7.20 17.20 13.98
N THR A 109 -7.16 18.52 13.96
CA THR A 109 -6.11 19.29 14.66
C THR A 109 -6.37 19.41 16.17
N SER A 110 -7.59 19.09 16.63
CA SER A 110 -8.02 19.26 18.02
C SER A 110 -7.67 18.04 18.89
N SER A 111 -6.64 18.17 19.75
CA SER A 111 -6.20 17.09 20.65
C SER A 111 -6.29 17.42 22.14
N ALA A 112 -6.65 18.66 22.49
CA ALA A 112 -6.56 19.16 23.88
C ALA A 112 -7.43 18.37 24.89
N TRP A 113 -8.52 17.77 24.42
CA TRP A 113 -9.41 16.95 25.24
C TRP A 113 -8.81 15.58 25.60
N TYR A 114 -7.87 15.07 24.81
CA TYR A 114 -7.23 13.77 25.01
C TYR A 114 -5.83 13.89 25.61
N GLY A 115 -4.99 14.77 25.05
CA GLY A 115 -3.59 14.93 25.42
C GLY A 115 -2.64 14.74 24.25
N SER A 116 -1.61 13.91 24.43
CA SER A 116 -0.54 13.69 23.43
C SER A 116 -0.54 12.24 22.95
N ALA A 117 -0.97 12.05 21.70
CA ALA A 117 -0.91 10.78 20.96
C ALA A 117 -0.94 11.04 19.45
N GLY A 118 -0.60 10.04 18.64
CA GLY A 118 -0.81 10.11 17.18
C GLY A 118 -2.28 9.92 16.81
N GLY A 119 -2.94 8.99 17.49
CA GLY A 119 -4.37 8.75 17.43
C GLY A 119 -4.87 8.05 18.69
N VAL A 120 -6.17 7.76 18.73
CA VAL A 120 -6.77 6.91 19.75
C VAL A 120 -8.06 6.26 19.25
N ALA A 121 -8.24 5.00 19.62
CA ALA A 121 -9.42 4.20 19.35
C ALA A 121 -9.81 3.34 20.55
N TYR A 122 -11.10 3.00 20.64
CA TYR A 122 -11.56 1.91 21.50
C TYR A 122 -11.40 0.58 20.77
N ILE A 123 -10.89 -0.42 21.47
CA ILE A 123 -10.75 -1.76 20.89
C ILE A 123 -12.13 -2.39 20.69
N ASN A 124 -12.36 -2.98 19.52
CA ASN A 124 -13.63 -3.59 19.08
C ASN A 124 -14.79 -2.61 18.80
N SER A 125 -14.55 -1.30 18.71
CA SER A 125 -15.65 -0.33 18.53
C SER A 125 -16.31 -0.35 17.15
N PHE A 126 -15.74 -1.05 16.16
CA PHE A 126 -16.26 -1.12 14.80
C PHE A 126 -17.72 -1.62 14.74
N THR A 127 -18.10 -2.50 15.67
CA THR A 127 -19.42 -3.16 15.68
C THR A 127 -20.38 -2.68 16.76
N TRP A 128 -20.06 -1.58 17.46
CA TRP A 128 -20.88 -1.11 18.60
C TRP A 128 -22.22 -0.50 18.19
N GLY A 129 -22.34 0.03 16.96
CA GLY A 129 -23.60 0.63 16.50
C GLY A 129 -23.93 1.98 17.14
N ASP A 130 -23.06 2.54 17.97
CA ASP A 130 -23.28 3.78 18.72
C ASP A 130 -22.57 5.00 18.10
N ASN A 131 -21.93 4.83 16.94
CA ASN A 131 -21.12 5.82 16.23
C ASN A 131 -19.89 6.33 17.02
N THR A 132 -19.39 5.58 18.01
CA THR A 132 -18.11 5.90 18.67
C THR A 132 -16.98 5.94 17.63
N PRO A 133 -16.37 7.11 17.35
CA PRO A 133 -15.29 7.21 16.37
C PRO A 133 -13.94 6.78 16.95
N CYS A 134 -12.94 6.67 16.09
CA CYS A 134 -11.54 6.84 16.48
C CYS A 134 -11.00 8.18 15.97
N PHE A 135 -9.88 8.62 16.54
CA PHE A 135 -9.30 9.93 16.25
C PHE A 135 -7.86 9.81 15.77
N VAL A 136 -7.48 10.71 14.85
CA VAL A 136 -6.09 10.91 14.44
C VAL A 136 -5.77 12.40 14.57
N PHE A 137 -4.74 12.72 15.34
CA PHE A 137 -4.39 14.10 15.70
C PHE A 137 -3.36 14.67 14.71
N THR A 138 -3.84 15.19 13.59
CA THR A 138 -3.01 15.60 12.44
C THR A 138 -1.97 16.65 12.80
N ALA A 139 -2.31 17.60 13.69
CA ALA A 139 -1.38 18.62 14.16
C ALA A 139 -0.24 18.04 15.02
N LEU A 140 -0.54 17.06 15.89
CA LEU A 140 0.48 16.38 16.71
C LEU A 140 1.40 15.50 15.86
N LEU A 141 0.89 14.99 14.74
CA LEU A 141 1.67 14.25 13.74
C LEU A 141 2.43 15.16 12.76
N GLY A 142 2.45 16.48 13.02
CA GLY A 142 3.21 17.45 12.24
C GLY A 142 2.69 17.62 10.81
N TYR A 143 1.41 17.32 10.56
CA TYR A 143 0.80 17.36 9.23
C TYR A 143 1.50 16.45 8.20
N ASN A 144 2.25 15.46 8.68
CA ASN A 144 2.96 14.51 7.84
C ASN A 144 1.99 13.43 7.33
N THR A 145 1.79 13.37 6.01
CA THR A 145 0.80 12.48 5.38
C THR A 145 1.07 11.00 5.64
N LYS A 146 2.35 10.60 5.73
CA LYS A 146 2.70 9.22 6.09
C LYS A 146 2.29 8.95 7.53
N ASN A 147 2.75 9.77 8.48
CA ASN A 147 2.44 9.55 9.90
C ASN A 147 0.92 9.51 10.16
N ILE A 148 0.17 10.39 9.50
CA ILE A 148 -1.29 10.44 9.59
C ILE A 148 -1.93 9.18 9.02
N ALA A 149 -1.47 8.69 7.87
CA ALA A 149 -1.98 7.45 7.28
C ALA A 149 -1.68 6.23 8.16
N GLU A 150 -0.43 6.09 8.64
CA GLU A 150 -0.04 5.00 9.54
C GLU A 150 -0.89 5.01 10.83
N ALA A 151 -1.07 6.19 11.44
CA ALA A 151 -1.90 6.33 12.63
C ALA A 151 -3.37 5.99 12.33
N ALA A 152 -3.93 6.44 11.20
CA ALA A 152 -5.30 6.11 10.83
C ALA A 152 -5.50 4.60 10.65
N SER A 153 -4.63 3.93 9.91
CA SER A 153 -4.69 2.47 9.73
C SER A 153 -4.55 1.72 11.06
N HIS A 154 -3.68 2.20 11.95
CA HIS A 154 -3.50 1.69 13.30
C HIS A 154 -4.76 1.83 14.16
N GLU A 155 -5.37 3.01 14.19
CA GLU A 155 -6.58 3.27 14.96
C GLU A 155 -7.79 2.49 14.43
N ILE A 156 -7.93 2.37 13.11
CA ILE A 156 -8.92 1.47 12.52
C ILE A 156 -8.66 0.03 12.98
N GLY A 157 -7.40 -0.43 12.99
CA GLY A 157 -7.01 -1.74 13.48
C GLY A 157 -7.46 -2.01 14.93
N HIS A 158 -7.33 -1.03 15.83
CA HIS A 158 -7.90 -1.13 17.16
C HIS A 158 -9.41 -1.33 17.15
N THR A 159 -10.15 -0.57 16.35
CA THR A 159 -11.61 -0.73 16.25
C THR A 159 -12.03 -2.14 15.80
N LEU A 160 -11.16 -2.86 15.10
CA LEU A 160 -11.33 -4.24 14.65
C LEU A 160 -10.87 -5.30 15.65
N GLY A 161 -10.38 -4.89 16.82
CA GLY A 161 -9.97 -5.79 17.90
C GLY A 161 -8.46 -5.99 18.06
N LEU A 162 -7.65 -5.33 17.22
CA LEU A 162 -6.20 -5.44 17.31
C LEU A 162 -5.66 -4.68 18.51
N ARG A 163 -4.56 -5.19 19.05
CA ARG A 163 -3.71 -4.51 20.03
C ARG A 163 -2.41 -4.10 19.36
N HIS A 164 -1.61 -3.31 20.07
CA HIS A 164 -0.28 -2.97 19.58
C HIS A 164 0.54 -4.22 19.27
N GLN A 165 1.54 -4.06 18.41
CA GLN A 165 2.62 -5.02 18.20
C GLN A 165 3.86 -4.47 18.90
N SER A 166 4.28 -5.13 19.97
CA SER A 166 5.38 -4.71 20.83
C SER A 166 6.69 -5.39 20.45
N SER A 167 7.82 -4.79 20.83
CA SER A 167 9.13 -5.43 20.66
C SER A 167 9.63 -5.98 21.99
N TYR A 168 10.30 -7.13 21.92
CA TYR A 168 10.89 -7.83 23.06
C TYR A 168 12.34 -8.17 22.77
N ASP A 169 13.18 -8.24 23.80
CA ASP A 169 14.54 -8.76 23.68
C ASP A 169 14.55 -10.30 23.61
N ALA A 170 15.75 -10.89 23.43
CA ALA A 170 15.93 -12.33 23.30
C ALA A 170 15.54 -13.14 24.55
N VAL A 171 15.36 -12.50 25.70
CA VAL A 171 14.93 -13.13 26.96
C VAL A 171 13.53 -12.69 27.40
N CYS A 172 12.74 -12.14 26.47
CA CYS A 172 11.33 -11.79 26.65
C CYS A 172 11.03 -10.54 27.51
N ASN A 173 11.98 -9.62 27.70
CA ASN A 173 11.66 -8.30 28.28
C ASN A 173 11.11 -7.37 27.20
N LYS A 174 10.02 -6.66 27.49
CA LYS A 174 9.45 -5.66 26.57
C LYS A 174 10.44 -4.49 26.44
N THR A 175 10.89 -4.22 25.21
CA THR A 175 11.82 -3.13 24.89
C THR A 175 11.11 -1.89 24.39
N SER A 176 9.97 -2.06 23.73
CA SER A 176 9.08 -0.98 23.31
C SER A 176 7.64 -1.46 23.27
N GLU A 177 6.72 -0.58 23.63
CA GLU A 177 5.27 -0.80 23.43
C GLU A 177 4.94 -0.91 21.94
N TYR A 178 5.62 -0.12 21.11
CA TYR A 178 5.42 -0.08 19.66
C TYR A 178 6.68 -0.58 18.96
N ASN A 179 6.54 -1.66 18.19
CA ASN A 179 7.61 -2.19 17.36
C ASN A 179 7.86 -1.25 16.18
N ALA A 180 9.07 -0.68 16.12
CA ALA A 180 9.49 0.25 15.06
C ALA A 180 9.94 -0.46 13.76
N GLY A 181 9.85 -1.78 13.73
CA GLY A 181 10.26 -2.58 12.58
C GLY A 181 11.76 -2.81 12.47
N LYS A 182 12.20 -3.24 11.29
CA LYS A 182 13.57 -3.60 10.96
C LYS A 182 13.89 -3.22 9.51
N GLY A 183 15.18 -3.12 9.22
CA GLY A 183 15.66 -2.81 7.89
C GLY A 183 15.64 -1.31 7.58
N ALA A 184 15.94 -1.02 6.33
CA ALA A 184 16.03 0.33 5.78
C ALA A 184 15.81 0.27 4.26
N GLY A 185 15.67 1.43 3.63
CA GLY A 185 15.43 1.52 2.19
C GLY A 185 14.05 1.01 1.80
N GLU A 186 13.93 0.49 0.59
CA GLU A 186 12.66 0.12 -0.01
C GLU A 186 11.98 -1.06 0.71
N ILE A 187 12.76 -2.05 1.13
CA ILE A 187 12.28 -3.26 1.81
C ILE A 187 12.18 -3.09 3.34
N GLY A 188 12.51 -1.92 3.88
CA GLY A 188 12.42 -1.64 5.31
C GLY A 188 10.98 -1.79 5.79
N TRP A 189 10.78 -2.57 6.86
CA TRP A 189 9.46 -3.07 7.28
C TRP A 189 9.12 -2.70 8.73
N ALA A 190 7.86 -2.36 9.00
CA ALA A 190 7.29 -2.31 10.35
C ALA A 190 5.85 -2.86 10.38
N PRO A 191 5.37 -3.37 11.53
CA PRO A 191 3.97 -3.74 11.68
C PRO A 191 3.07 -2.49 11.80
N ILE A 192 1.89 -2.49 11.17
CA ILE A 192 0.89 -1.40 11.24
C ILE A 192 0.49 -1.12 12.70
N MET A 193 0.27 -2.18 13.48
CA MET A 193 -0.02 -2.06 14.92
C MET A 193 1.21 -1.71 15.78
N GLY A 194 2.37 -1.42 15.17
CA GLY A 194 3.56 -0.90 15.84
C GLY A 194 3.73 0.60 15.59
N VAL A 195 4.93 1.03 15.17
CA VAL A 195 5.23 2.41 14.78
C VAL A 195 6.00 2.46 13.45
N GLY A 196 5.25 2.55 12.35
CA GLY A 196 5.77 2.45 10.98
C GLY A 196 6.33 3.73 10.34
N TYR A 197 6.37 4.86 11.07
CA TYR A 197 6.71 6.18 10.51
C TYR A 197 8.05 6.22 9.75
N TYR A 198 8.99 5.35 10.08
CA TYR A 198 10.35 5.34 9.52
C TYR A 198 10.61 4.23 8.48
N GLN A 199 9.64 3.32 8.25
CA GLN A 199 9.80 2.17 7.36
C GLN A 199 9.00 2.34 6.06
N ASN A 200 9.51 1.83 4.94
CA ASN A 200 8.86 2.06 3.65
C ASN A 200 7.60 1.20 3.48
N MET A 201 7.70 -0.07 3.89
CA MET A 201 6.65 -1.08 3.85
C MET A 201 6.07 -1.26 5.26
N THR A 202 4.75 -1.13 5.40
CA THR A 202 4.06 -1.35 6.67
C THR A 202 2.94 -2.37 6.49
N LEU A 203 2.96 -3.45 7.28
CA LEU A 203 2.09 -4.61 7.05
C LEU A 203 1.32 -4.99 8.31
N TRP A 204 0.21 -5.72 8.12
CA TRP A 204 -0.35 -6.55 9.17
C TRP A 204 0.68 -7.59 9.65
N ASN A 205 0.54 -8.09 10.87
CA ASN A 205 1.58 -8.92 11.46
C ASN A 205 1.05 -10.14 12.20
N TYR A 206 1.90 -11.17 12.26
CA TYR A 206 1.76 -12.30 13.16
C TYR A 206 2.87 -12.19 14.20
N GLY A 207 2.58 -11.59 15.35
CA GLY A 207 3.64 -11.17 16.27
C GLY A 207 3.19 -10.88 17.70
N ALA A 208 4.17 -10.59 18.56
CA ALA A 208 3.98 -10.38 19.98
C ALA A 208 3.23 -9.08 20.31
N ASN A 209 2.16 -9.21 21.10
CA ASN A 209 1.40 -8.08 21.63
C ASN A 209 1.94 -7.63 23.01
N PRO A 210 1.42 -6.52 23.60
CA PRO A 210 1.93 -5.95 24.85
C PRO A 210 1.93 -6.85 26.08
N PHE A 211 1.22 -7.99 26.04
CA PHE A 211 1.09 -8.91 27.17
C PHE A 211 2.22 -9.95 27.26
N GLY A 212 3.13 -10.01 26.28
CA GLY A 212 4.34 -10.82 26.38
C GLY A 212 4.88 -11.26 25.03
N CYS A 213 6.16 -11.62 24.97
CA CYS A 213 6.81 -12.07 23.73
C CYS A 213 6.19 -13.35 23.13
N ASN A 214 5.50 -14.15 23.94
CA ASN A 214 4.79 -15.37 23.53
C ASN A 214 3.27 -15.15 23.37
N ALA A 215 2.76 -13.95 23.67
CA ALA A 215 1.38 -13.59 23.45
C ALA A 215 1.22 -13.09 22.01
N ILE A 216 1.08 -14.04 21.09
CA ILE A 216 1.04 -13.74 19.66
C ILE A 216 -0.37 -13.29 19.24
N GLN A 217 -0.42 -12.20 18.50
CA GLN A 217 -1.59 -11.69 17.81
C GLN A 217 -1.46 -12.00 16.32
N ASP A 218 -2.51 -12.61 15.78
CA ASP A 218 -2.70 -12.86 14.35
C ASP A 218 -3.61 -11.76 13.80
N ASP A 219 -3.01 -10.71 13.23
CA ASP A 219 -3.76 -9.54 12.82
C ASP A 219 -4.80 -9.87 11.73
N LEU A 220 -4.44 -10.73 10.77
CA LEU A 220 -5.30 -11.07 9.65
C LEU A 220 -6.52 -11.88 10.09
N SER A 221 -6.33 -12.83 11.01
CA SER A 221 -7.43 -13.63 11.57
C SER A 221 -8.36 -12.81 12.45
N ILE A 222 -7.85 -11.79 13.15
CA ILE A 222 -8.70 -10.88 13.93
C ILE A 222 -9.50 -9.96 13.02
N ILE A 223 -8.86 -9.34 12.02
CA ILE A 223 -9.55 -8.50 11.03
C ILE A 223 -10.67 -9.28 10.34
N THR A 224 -10.36 -10.49 9.85
CA THR A 224 -11.32 -11.36 9.15
C THR A 224 -12.20 -12.21 10.08
N GLY A 225 -12.15 -11.95 11.38
CA GLY A 225 -12.92 -12.69 12.38
C GLY A 225 -14.41 -12.42 12.27
N ASN A 226 -15.23 -13.44 12.56
CA ASN A 226 -16.70 -13.37 12.48
C ASN A 226 -17.31 -12.19 13.27
N GLY A 227 -16.64 -11.72 14.32
CA GLY A 227 -17.10 -10.59 15.13
C GLY A 227 -17.10 -9.24 14.40
N ASN A 228 -16.35 -9.10 13.30
CA ASN A 228 -16.27 -7.87 12.51
C ASN A 228 -17.12 -7.91 11.24
N GLY A 229 -17.55 -9.10 10.79
CA GLY A 229 -18.25 -9.28 9.51
C GLY A 229 -17.41 -8.92 8.28
N ILE A 230 -16.09 -8.90 8.42
CA ILE A 230 -15.12 -8.66 7.34
C ILE A 230 -14.53 -10.00 6.92
N SER A 231 -14.37 -10.20 5.61
CA SER A 231 -13.60 -11.30 5.04
C SER A 231 -12.51 -10.76 4.12
N TYR A 232 -11.69 -11.65 3.56
CA TYR A 232 -10.90 -11.31 2.38
C TYR A 232 -11.80 -11.02 1.18
N ARG A 233 -11.29 -10.22 0.23
CA ARG A 233 -11.93 -10.05 -1.07
C ARG A 233 -11.97 -11.38 -1.83
N ALA A 234 -12.80 -11.42 -2.86
CA ALA A 234 -12.77 -12.54 -3.79
C ALA A 234 -11.46 -12.51 -4.58
N ASP A 235 -10.87 -13.70 -4.73
CA ASP A 235 -9.73 -13.97 -5.59
C ASP A 235 -10.02 -13.51 -7.04
N ASP A 236 -9.11 -12.74 -7.63
CA ASP A 236 -9.22 -12.21 -8.98
C ASP A 236 -8.55 -13.12 -10.04
N TYR A 237 -7.58 -13.96 -9.67
CA TYR A 237 -6.92 -14.91 -10.57
C TYR A 237 -6.56 -16.24 -9.89
N GLY A 238 -6.96 -17.35 -10.52
CA GLY A 238 -6.71 -18.67 -9.93
C GLY A 238 -5.23 -19.06 -9.80
N ASN A 239 -4.91 -19.81 -8.74
CA ASN A 239 -3.55 -20.15 -8.30
C ASN A 239 -2.81 -21.22 -9.10
N THR A 240 -3.45 -21.83 -10.09
CA THR A 240 -2.90 -22.99 -10.80
C THR A 240 -2.73 -22.73 -12.27
N LEU A 241 -1.71 -23.36 -12.87
CA LEU A 241 -1.45 -23.24 -14.32
C LEU A 241 -2.65 -23.69 -15.18
N ASN A 242 -3.46 -24.63 -14.68
CA ASN A 242 -4.66 -25.09 -15.37
C ASN A 242 -5.78 -24.05 -15.42
N ASN A 243 -5.84 -23.15 -14.43
CA ASN A 243 -6.82 -22.09 -14.32
C ASN A 243 -6.20 -20.71 -14.60
N ALA A 244 -4.99 -20.68 -15.17
CA ALA A 244 -4.25 -19.45 -15.39
C ALA A 244 -5.00 -18.50 -16.33
N ALA A 245 -5.08 -17.22 -15.96
CA ALA A 245 -5.71 -16.20 -16.76
C ALA A 245 -4.91 -15.95 -18.05
N VAL A 246 -5.58 -15.91 -19.19
CA VAL A 246 -4.92 -15.74 -20.49
C VAL A 246 -4.57 -14.28 -20.72
N ILE A 247 -3.28 -13.99 -20.85
CA ILE A 247 -2.73 -12.69 -21.24
C ILE A 247 -2.60 -12.64 -22.76
N SER A 248 -3.19 -11.62 -23.38
CA SER A 248 -3.06 -11.34 -24.81
C SER A 248 -2.32 -10.04 -25.03
N PHE A 249 -1.20 -10.09 -25.75
CA PHE A 249 -0.43 -8.91 -26.11
C PHE A 249 -1.10 -8.17 -27.27
N GLN A 250 -1.46 -6.91 -27.04
CA GLN A 250 -1.99 -6.01 -28.08
C GLN A 250 -0.88 -5.04 -28.48
N ASN A 251 -0.57 -4.97 -29.77
CA ASN A 251 0.58 -4.20 -30.27
C ASN A 251 1.88 -4.53 -29.51
N ASN A 252 2.13 -5.82 -29.29
CA ASN A 252 3.31 -6.33 -28.56
C ASN A 252 3.42 -5.91 -27.09
N ALA A 253 2.36 -5.36 -26.48
CA ALA A 253 2.35 -4.95 -25.08
C ALA A 253 1.07 -5.37 -24.37
N VAL A 254 1.12 -5.43 -23.04
CA VAL A 254 -0.03 -5.69 -22.18
C VAL A 254 0.15 -5.00 -20.83
N ALA A 255 -0.97 -4.56 -20.26
CA ALA A 255 -1.05 -4.00 -18.92
C ALA A 255 -2.20 -4.68 -18.17
N ILE A 256 -1.91 -5.24 -17.00
CA ILE A 256 -2.85 -5.98 -16.15
C ILE A 256 -2.66 -5.53 -14.70
N GLY A 257 -3.73 -5.53 -13.90
CA GLY A 257 -3.66 -5.35 -12.45
C GLY A 257 -4.25 -6.57 -11.74
N GLY A 258 -3.79 -6.81 -10.52
CA GLY A 258 -4.31 -7.85 -9.64
C GLY A 258 -4.13 -7.50 -8.16
N ILE A 259 -4.66 -8.33 -7.27
CA ILE A 259 -4.56 -8.18 -5.82
C ILE A 259 -4.22 -9.54 -5.21
N ILE A 260 -3.06 -9.64 -4.57
CA ILE A 260 -2.79 -10.76 -3.64
C ILE A 260 -3.51 -10.44 -2.33
N GLU A 261 -4.63 -11.09 -2.08
CA GLU A 261 -5.59 -10.73 -1.05
C GLU A 261 -5.48 -11.55 0.23
N LYS A 262 -4.81 -12.70 0.21
CA LYS A 262 -4.62 -13.53 1.42
C LYS A 262 -3.29 -14.28 1.41
N PRO A 263 -2.84 -14.80 2.58
CA PRO A 263 -1.61 -15.57 2.63
C PRO A 263 -1.65 -16.79 1.68
N ASN A 264 -0.57 -16.98 0.93
CA ASN A 264 -0.41 -18.05 -0.08
C ASN A 264 -1.34 -17.93 -1.29
N ASP A 265 -1.99 -16.78 -1.46
CA ASP A 265 -2.59 -16.47 -2.74
C ASP A 265 -1.50 -16.30 -3.82
N ILE A 266 -1.82 -16.79 -5.02
CA ILE A 266 -0.93 -16.83 -6.17
C ILE A 266 -1.79 -16.53 -7.38
N ASP A 267 -1.38 -15.58 -8.18
CA ASP A 267 -2.05 -15.30 -9.44
C ASP A 267 -1.30 -15.96 -10.59
N ALA A 268 -1.95 -16.91 -11.27
CA ALA A 268 -1.38 -17.58 -12.42
C ALA A 268 -1.87 -16.96 -13.72
N PHE A 269 -0.94 -16.66 -14.62
CA PHE A 269 -1.20 -16.13 -15.95
C PHE A 269 -0.57 -17.03 -17.02
N ARG A 270 -1.20 -17.11 -18.20
CA ARG A 270 -0.72 -17.86 -19.37
C ARG A 270 -0.60 -16.93 -20.57
N PHE A 271 0.49 -17.03 -21.31
CA PHE A 271 0.65 -16.34 -22.58
C PHE A 271 1.37 -17.22 -23.62
N ASP A 272 1.17 -16.88 -24.89
CA ASP A 272 1.77 -17.60 -26.01
C ASP A 272 2.78 -16.72 -26.74
N VAL A 273 3.93 -17.30 -27.07
CA VAL A 273 5.00 -16.69 -27.86
C VAL A 273 5.00 -17.37 -29.23
N ALA A 274 4.69 -16.62 -30.29
CA ALA A 274 4.53 -17.20 -31.64
C ALA A 274 5.87 -17.51 -32.35
N THR A 275 6.88 -16.67 -32.11
CA THR A 275 8.25 -16.79 -32.64
C THR A 275 9.22 -16.41 -31.54
N THR A 276 10.48 -16.85 -31.61
CA THR A 276 11.49 -16.46 -30.62
C THR A 276 11.47 -14.94 -30.39
N SER A 277 11.21 -14.52 -29.16
CA SER A 277 10.93 -13.13 -28.82
C SER A 277 11.53 -12.75 -27.48
N ARG A 278 11.90 -11.49 -27.32
CA ARG A 278 12.31 -10.94 -26.03
C ARG A 278 11.06 -10.58 -25.24
N LEU A 279 10.88 -11.22 -24.09
CA LEU A 279 9.94 -10.81 -23.06
C LEU A 279 10.62 -9.79 -22.16
N LYS A 280 10.03 -8.60 -22.05
CA LYS A 280 10.31 -7.65 -20.97
C LYS A 280 9.05 -7.49 -20.15
N ALA A 281 9.08 -7.79 -18.86
CA ALA A 281 7.94 -7.60 -17.96
C ALA A 281 8.39 -6.88 -16.68
N ASP A 282 7.69 -5.80 -16.36
CA ASP A 282 7.83 -5.04 -15.12
C ASP A 282 6.59 -5.35 -14.25
N ILE A 283 6.79 -6.01 -13.11
CA ILE A 283 5.73 -6.39 -12.16
C ILE A 283 5.91 -5.51 -10.92
N ASN A 284 5.02 -4.54 -10.76
CA ASN A 284 5.17 -3.46 -9.78
C ASN A 284 4.08 -3.53 -8.71
N PRO A 285 4.42 -3.41 -7.42
CA PRO A 285 3.43 -3.23 -6.37
C PRO A 285 2.72 -1.89 -6.55
N TYR A 286 1.49 -1.77 -6.05
CA TYR A 286 0.88 -0.46 -5.93
C TYR A 286 1.71 0.42 -5.01
N SER A 287 1.96 1.66 -5.44
CA SER A 287 2.69 2.65 -4.67
C SER A 287 2.14 4.05 -4.96
N ILE A 288 2.37 4.96 -4.03
CA ILE A 288 1.94 6.36 -4.17
C ILE A 288 3.06 7.26 -4.74
N ALA A 289 4.29 6.75 -4.85
CA ALA A 289 5.46 7.46 -5.38
C ALA A 289 6.61 6.49 -5.70
N ASN A 290 7.66 7.01 -6.35
CA ASN A 290 8.89 6.28 -6.68
C ASN A 290 9.52 5.59 -5.46
N GLY A 291 10.19 4.46 -5.69
CA GLY A 291 10.78 3.63 -4.62
C GLY A 291 9.70 2.86 -3.86
N ASN A 292 8.63 2.47 -4.55
CA ASN A 292 7.52 1.67 -4.03
C ASN A 292 7.00 2.17 -2.67
N VAL A 293 6.85 3.49 -2.57
CA VAL A 293 6.48 4.15 -1.31
C VAL A 293 5.03 3.84 -0.98
N GLY A 294 4.81 3.29 0.23
CA GLY A 294 3.47 2.89 0.70
C GLY A 294 2.96 1.60 0.03
N SER A 295 3.86 0.78 -0.50
CA SER A 295 3.52 -0.57 -0.97
C SER A 295 3.40 -1.54 0.20
N ASN A 296 2.43 -2.44 0.10
CA ASN A 296 2.13 -3.45 1.13
C ASN A 296 2.50 -4.87 0.67
N ILE A 297 3.19 -4.98 -0.45
CA ILE A 297 3.58 -6.25 -1.03
C ILE A 297 5.00 -6.19 -1.59
N ASP A 298 5.75 -7.23 -1.26
CA ASP A 298 7.03 -7.61 -1.84
C ASP A 298 6.78 -8.81 -2.75
N LEU A 299 6.99 -8.60 -4.05
CA LEU A 299 6.53 -9.49 -5.11
C LEU A 299 7.60 -10.52 -5.48
N GLU A 300 7.17 -11.78 -5.61
CA GLU A 300 7.94 -12.81 -6.31
C GLU A 300 7.17 -13.22 -7.56
N VAL A 301 7.89 -13.35 -8.67
CA VAL A 301 7.35 -13.83 -9.93
C VAL A 301 8.14 -15.04 -10.39
N GLU A 302 7.45 -16.10 -10.76
CA GLU A 302 8.05 -17.24 -11.43
C GLU A 302 7.66 -17.26 -12.90
N LEU A 303 8.63 -17.47 -13.79
CA LEU A 303 8.42 -17.71 -15.21
C LEU A 303 8.52 -19.21 -15.47
N ILE A 304 7.48 -19.79 -16.07
CA ILE A 304 7.32 -21.24 -16.20
C ILE A 304 7.01 -21.59 -17.66
N ASP A 305 7.57 -22.68 -18.16
CA ASP A 305 7.30 -23.18 -19.52
C ASP A 305 6.07 -24.11 -19.59
N GLN A 306 5.70 -24.52 -20.80
CA GLN A 306 4.59 -25.44 -21.04
C GLN A 306 4.76 -26.82 -20.37
N ALA A 307 6.00 -27.26 -20.14
CA ALA A 307 6.30 -28.51 -19.45
C ALA A 307 6.33 -28.35 -17.92
N GLN A 308 5.94 -27.18 -17.40
CA GLN A 308 5.94 -26.80 -15.99
C GLN A 308 7.33 -26.70 -15.36
N ASN A 309 8.38 -26.52 -16.17
CA ASN A 309 9.70 -26.19 -15.65
C ASN A 309 9.75 -24.71 -15.27
N VAL A 310 10.25 -24.41 -14.07
CA VAL A 310 10.53 -23.03 -13.66
C VAL A 310 11.80 -22.57 -14.39
N LEU A 311 11.64 -21.59 -15.27
CA LEU A 311 12.73 -20.98 -16.04
C LEU A 311 13.45 -19.88 -15.25
N GLY A 312 12.75 -19.24 -14.31
CA GLY A 312 13.30 -18.21 -13.45
C GLY A 312 12.37 -17.87 -12.30
N VAL A 313 12.97 -17.44 -11.19
CA VAL A 313 12.29 -16.89 -10.00
C VAL A 313 12.86 -15.50 -9.76
N TYR A 314 11.98 -14.50 -9.64
CA TYR A 314 12.34 -13.09 -9.61
C TYR A 314 11.75 -12.45 -8.34
N ASN A 315 12.60 -12.23 -7.35
CA ASN A 315 12.35 -11.46 -6.12
C ASN A 315 13.69 -10.79 -5.75
N PRO A 316 13.95 -9.56 -6.24
CA PRO A 316 15.20 -8.86 -5.94
C PRO A 316 15.35 -8.61 -4.43
N GLU A 317 16.56 -8.78 -3.89
CA GLU A 317 16.78 -8.70 -2.44
C GLU A 317 16.55 -7.29 -1.84
N ASP A 318 16.58 -6.24 -2.67
CA ASP A 318 16.52 -4.83 -2.25
C ASP A 318 15.38 -4.03 -2.88
N ALA A 319 14.46 -4.68 -3.62
CA ALA A 319 13.32 -4.04 -4.27
C ALA A 319 12.04 -4.85 -4.10
N LEU A 320 10.90 -4.15 -3.98
CA LEU A 320 9.58 -4.77 -3.83
C LEU A 320 8.97 -5.22 -5.17
N ASN A 321 9.48 -4.70 -6.28
CA ASN A 321 9.04 -5.06 -7.64
C ASN A 321 9.92 -6.16 -8.24
N ALA A 322 9.36 -6.91 -9.20
CA ALA A 322 10.08 -7.91 -9.97
C ALA A 322 10.19 -7.50 -11.44
N VAL A 323 11.32 -7.82 -12.09
CA VAL A 323 11.56 -7.53 -13.51
C VAL A 323 12.05 -8.78 -14.20
N ILE A 324 11.45 -9.08 -15.35
CA ILE A 324 11.83 -10.16 -16.25
C ILE A 324 12.34 -9.55 -17.55
N ASP A 325 13.52 -9.97 -17.98
CA ASP A 325 14.09 -9.61 -19.27
C ASP A 325 14.80 -10.84 -19.86
N THR A 326 14.15 -11.52 -20.79
CA THR A 326 14.65 -12.79 -21.31
C THR A 326 14.18 -13.06 -22.74
N LEU A 327 14.90 -13.95 -23.44
CA LEU A 327 14.50 -14.47 -24.75
C LEU A 327 13.74 -15.78 -24.56
N LEU A 328 12.54 -15.84 -25.13
CA LEU A 328 11.68 -17.02 -25.10
C LEU A 328 11.53 -17.58 -26.52
N PRO A 329 11.86 -18.86 -26.75
CA PRO A 329 11.45 -19.57 -27.96
C PRO A 329 9.93 -19.57 -28.14
N ALA A 330 9.47 -19.91 -29.35
CA ALA A 330 8.04 -20.12 -29.58
C ALA A 330 7.49 -21.20 -28.65
N GLY A 331 6.35 -20.93 -28.00
CA GLY A 331 5.75 -21.83 -27.02
C GLY A 331 4.76 -21.13 -26.09
N THR A 332 4.11 -21.92 -25.23
CA THR A 332 3.27 -21.42 -24.14
C THR A 332 4.11 -21.24 -22.88
N TYR A 333 3.88 -20.13 -22.18
CA TYR A 333 4.53 -19.80 -20.92
C TYR A 333 3.51 -19.33 -19.90
N TYR A 334 3.93 -19.36 -18.63
CA TYR A 334 3.13 -18.93 -17.51
C TYR A 334 3.92 -18.00 -16.60
N LEU A 335 3.21 -17.08 -15.96
CA LEU A 335 3.69 -16.33 -14.80
C LEU A 335 2.93 -16.81 -13.57
N ARG A 336 3.61 -17.01 -12.46
CA ARG A 336 2.98 -17.09 -11.13
C ARG A 336 3.45 -15.90 -10.31
N ILE A 337 2.52 -15.13 -9.77
CA ILE A 337 2.81 -13.93 -8.99
C ILE A 337 2.30 -14.17 -7.57
N GLN A 338 3.11 -13.85 -6.57
CA GLN A 338 2.70 -13.93 -5.17
C GLN A 338 3.39 -12.86 -4.33
N GLY A 339 2.82 -12.60 -3.15
CA GLY A 339 3.49 -11.85 -2.09
C GLY A 339 4.45 -12.74 -1.31
N LYS A 340 5.76 -12.54 -1.49
CA LYS A 340 6.79 -13.37 -0.86
C LYS A 340 7.30 -12.82 0.48
N GLY A 341 7.27 -11.51 0.63
CA GLY A 341 8.00 -10.84 1.70
C GLY A 341 9.51 -10.82 1.44
N ASN A 342 10.27 -10.38 2.42
CA ASN A 342 11.72 -10.23 2.37
C ASN A 342 12.38 -10.66 3.69
N VAL A 343 13.67 -10.34 3.85
CA VAL A 343 14.45 -10.67 5.05
C VAL A 343 13.91 -10.03 6.34
N TYR A 344 13.14 -8.93 6.24
CA TYR A 344 12.56 -8.24 7.40
C TYR A 344 11.09 -8.57 7.64
N ALA A 345 10.34 -8.91 6.58
CA ALA A 345 8.91 -9.17 6.61
C ALA A 345 8.57 -10.54 6.00
N PRO A 346 7.92 -11.46 6.72
CA PRO A 346 7.52 -12.74 6.14
C PRO A 346 6.39 -12.59 5.10
N ASN A 347 6.16 -13.64 4.31
CA ASN A 347 5.08 -13.70 3.31
C ASN A 347 3.67 -13.46 3.89
N TYR A 348 3.47 -13.78 5.18
CA TYR A 348 2.19 -13.77 5.88
C TYR A 348 1.29 -12.57 5.54
N ALA A 349 1.83 -11.36 5.50
CA ALA A 349 1.06 -10.14 5.24
C ALA A 349 1.61 -9.31 4.08
N SER A 350 2.42 -9.91 3.21
CA SER A 350 2.84 -9.30 1.95
C SER A 350 1.65 -9.37 0.98
N LEU A 351 0.66 -8.50 1.18
CA LEU A 351 -0.64 -8.54 0.51
C LEU A 351 -0.94 -7.16 -0.06
N GLY A 352 -1.52 -7.10 -1.25
CA GLY A 352 -1.84 -5.83 -1.88
C GLY A 352 -2.01 -5.92 -3.39
N SER A 353 -2.31 -4.77 -3.96
CA SER A 353 -2.46 -4.60 -5.40
C SER A 353 -1.10 -4.60 -6.08
N TYR A 354 -1.05 -5.12 -7.30
CA TYR A 354 0.09 -5.01 -8.18
C TYR A 354 -0.36 -4.77 -9.62
N SER A 355 0.61 -4.47 -10.47
CA SER A 355 0.42 -4.33 -11.91
C SER A 355 1.51 -5.04 -12.68
N ILE A 356 1.15 -5.60 -13.85
CA ILE A 356 2.05 -6.17 -14.82
C ILE A 356 2.06 -5.24 -16.03
N ALA A 357 3.22 -4.72 -16.39
CA ALA A 357 3.46 -4.10 -17.69
C ALA A 357 4.45 -4.96 -18.46
N ALA A 358 3.98 -5.68 -19.48
CA ALA A 358 4.83 -6.58 -20.25
C ALA A 358 4.81 -6.26 -21.74
N ALA A 359 5.93 -6.53 -22.40
CA ALA A 359 6.10 -6.43 -23.84
C ALA A 359 6.83 -7.64 -24.40
N ILE A 360 6.38 -8.10 -25.57
CA ILE A 360 7.01 -9.17 -26.34
C ILE A 360 7.43 -8.59 -27.68
N THR A 361 8.73 -8.48 -27.89
CA THR A 361 9.28 -8.02 -29.17
C THR A 361 9.89 -9.20 -29.90
N PRO A 362 9.52 -9.48 -31.16
CA PRO A 362 10.18 -10.49 -31.96
C PRO A 362 11.69 -10.34 -31.88
N GLY A 363 12.36 -11.43 -31.53
CA GLY A 363 13.80 -11.48 -31.36
C GLY A 363 14.43 -11.42 -32.73
N ASN A 364 14.67 -10.21 -33.24
CA ASN A 364 15.77 -10.05 -34.17
C ASN A 364 17.02 -10.40 -33.38
N THR A 365 17.80 -11.38 -33.86
CA THR A 365 19.11 -11.76 -33.33
C THR A 365 19.85 -10.50 -32.88
N LEU A 366 20.15 -10.39 -31.58
CA LEU A 366 20.98 -9.30 -31.08
C LEU A 366 22.31 -9.40 -31.83
N PRO A 367 22.75 -8.37 -32.57
CA PRO A 367 23.92 -8.49 -33.43
C PRO A 367 25.20 -8.78 -32.65
N VAL A 368 25.26 -8.59 -31.33
CA VAL A 368 26.47 -8.71 -30.51
C VAL A 368 26.24 -9.63 -29.31
N HIS A 369 27.01 -10.72 -29.26
CA HIS A 369 27.03 -11.74 -28.21
C HIS A 369 28.14 -11.54 -27.17
N LYS A 370 29.12 -10.69 -27.46
CA LYS A 370 30.21 -10.36 -26.54
C LYS A 370 30.78 -8.98 -26.85
N LEU A 371 30.97 -8.17 -25.81
CA LEU A 371 31.69 -6.90 -25.88
C LEU A 371 32.65 -6.82 -24.69
N GLN A 372 33.95 -7.01 -24.94
CA GLN A 372 34.97 -7.07 -23.89
C GLN A 372 36.15 -6.17 -24.23
N LEU A 373 36.47 -5.21 -23.36
CA LEU A 373 37.70 -4.43 -23.44
C LEU A 373 38.83 -5.16 -22.69
N ARG A 374 39.97 -5.33 -23.33
CA ARG A 374 41.21 -5.82 -22.73
C ARG A 374 42.24 -4.71 -22.78
N GLY A 375 42.89 -4.44 -21.65
CA GLY A 375 43.94 -3.43 -21.56
C GLY A 375 45.25 -4.03 -21.08
N ILE A 376 46.36 -3.72 -21.77
CA ILE A 376 47.71 -4.01 -21.30
C ILE A 376 48.57 -2.75 -21.33
N THR A 377 49.52 -2.64 -20.40
CA THR A 377 50.50 -1.55 -20.40
C THR A 377 51.80 -2.06 -21.02
N GLU A 378 52.22 -1.44 -22.12
CA GLU A 378 53.44 -1.76 -22.84
C GLU A 378 54.21 -0.46 -23.10
N ASN A 379 55.51 -0.42 -22.77
CA ASN A 379 56.38 0.74 -23.01
C ASN A 379 55.83 2.08 -22.49
N LYS A 380 55.20 2.09 -21.30
CA LYS A 380 54.53 3.25 -20.69
C LYS A 380 53.32 3.80 -21.48
N GLN A 381 52.76 3.01 -22.39
CA GLN A 381 51.51 3.31 -23.09
C GLN A 381 50.44 2.25 -22.76
N HIS A 382 49.16 2.63 -22.78
CA HIS A 382 48.05 1.70 -22.65
C HIS A 382 47.61 1.24 -24.03
N LYS A 383 47.68 -0.07 -24.26
CA LYS A 383 47.06 -0.70 -25.42
C LYS A 383 45.70 -1.25 -25.00
N LEU A 384 44.67 -0.85 -25.72
CA LEU A 384 43.28 -1.25 -25.51
C LEU A 384 42.81 -2.06 -26.71
N ASP A 385 42.37 -3.29 -26.48
CA ASP A 385 41.83 -4.20 -27.49
C ASP A 385 40.36 -4.49 -27.17
N TRP A 386 39.46 -4.26 -28.12
CA TRP A 386 38.06 -4.65 -27.99
C TRP A 386 37.83 -6.01 -28.65
N GLU A 387 37.20 -6.92 -27.92
CA GLU A 387 36.64 -8.16 -28.46
C GLU A 387 35.13 -7.96 -28.64
N ILE A 388 34.68 -7.98 -29.89
CA ILE A 388 33.27 -7.93 -30.28
C ILE A 388 32.95 -9.25 -30.96
N VAL A 389 32.04 -10.05 -30.39
CA VAL A 389 31.49 -11.24 -31.04
C VAL A 389 30.10 -10.90 -31.51
N ALA A 390 29.85 -11.06 -32.80
CA ALA A 390 28.64 -10.60 -33.45
C ALA A 390 28.18 -11.55 -34.56
N ASP A 391 26.88 -11.69 -34.76
CA ASP A 391 26.31 -12.47 -35.88
C ASP A 391 26.37 -11.71 -37.22
N GLU A 392 26.60 -10.39 -37.15
CA GLU A 392 26.72 -9.52 -38.32
C GLU A 392 28.16 -9.00 -38.48
N LYS A 393 28.54 -8.69 -39.73
CA LYS A 393 29.85 -8.12 -40.03
C LYS A 393 29.97 -6.73 -39.38
N VAL A 394 30.87 -6.58 -38.41
CA VAL A 394 31.23 -5.27 -37.85
C VAL A 394 31.84 -4.43 -38.98
N VAL A 395 31.12 -3.39 -39.42
CA VAL A 395 31.62 -2.44 -40.42
C VAL A 395 32.52 -1.45 -39.69
N SER A 396 33.82 -1.53 -39.97
CA SER A 396 34.88 -0.67 -39.43
C SER A 396 34.89 0.71 -40.05
#